data_AF-A0A2M6GG63-F1
#
_entry.id   AF-A0A2M6GG63-F1
#
_cell.length_a   1.000
_cell.length_b   1.000
_cell.length_c   1.000
_cell.angle_alpha   90.00
_cell.angle_beta   90.00
_cell.angle_gamma   90.00
#
_symmetry.space_group_name_H-M   'P 1'
#
loop_
_entity.id
_entity.type
_entity.pdbx_description
1 polymer ?
#
loop_
_entity_poly.entity_id
_entity_poly.type
_entity_poly.pdbx_seq_one_letter_code
_entity_poly.pdbx_strand_id
1 'polypeptide(L)' 'QYFATCSMDKSIKVWHAQSFKLLKVIDKARHAGHGTSVNKLFWSDRQNSLVSCSDDRTVSVWNLNFSLRYENNTN' A
#
# COMPACT_ATOMS: atom_id res chain seq x y z
N GLN A 1 -2.03 5.19 -12.60
CA GLN A 1 -2.23 5.94 -11.34
C GLN A 1 -2.70 4.97 -10.26
N TYR A 2 -2.30 5.19 -9.02
CA TYR A 2 -2.64 4.32 -7.90
C TYR A 2 -3.21 5.13 -6.75
N PHE A 3 -4.06 4.51 -5.93
CA PHE A 3 -4.44 5.06 -4.64
C PHE A 3 -4.28 4.00 -3.56
N ALA A 4 -4.22 4.45 -2.30
CA ALA A 4 -4.08 3.58 -1.15
C ALA A 4 -5.14 3.91 -0.10
N THR A 5 -5.57 2.89 0.62
CA THR A 5 -6.54 2.99 1.72
C THR A 5 -5.96 2.35 2.97
N CYS A 6 -6.24 2.91 4.14
CA CYS A 6 -5.91 2.35 5.45
C CYS A 6 -7.19 2.06 6.25
N SER A 7 -7.10 1.18 7.25
CA SER A 7 -8.28 0.72 8.00
C SER A 7 -7.92 0.27 9.43
N MET A 8 -8.94 0.26 10.30
CA MET A 8 -8.90 -0.38 11.62
C MET A 8 -8.66 -1.88 11.56
N ASP A 9 -8.86 -2.50 10.39
CA ASP A 9 -8.52 -3.91 10.12
C ASP A 9 -7.00 -4.18 10.05
N LYS A 10 -6.17 -3.16 10.33
CA LYS A 10 -4.70 -3.22 10.39
C LYS A 10 -4.03 -3.35 9.02
N SER A 11 -4.80 -3.18 7.94
CA SER A 11 -4.29 -3.31 6.58
C SER A 11 -4.17 -1.97 5.87
N ILE A 12 -3.19 -1.93 4.96
CA ILE A 12 -3.09 -0.94 3.90
C ILE A 12 -3.35 -1.68 2.59
N LYS A 13 -4.26 -1.17 1.77
CA LYS A 13 -4.57 -1.74 0.45
C LYS A 13 -4.16 -0.75 -0.62
N VAL A 14 -3.56 -1.26 -1.69
CA VAL A 14 -3.14 -0.47 -2.84
C VAL A 14 -3.89 -0.92 -4.08
N TRP A 15 -4.37 0.05 -4.84
CA TRP A 15 -5.36 -0.14 -5.89
C TRP A 15 -4.90 0.52 -7.19
N HIS A 16 -5.26 -0.09 -8.31
CA HIS A 16 -5.18 0.59 -9.60
C HIS A 16 -6.32 1.61 -9.71
N ALA A 17 -6.01 2.88 -9.96
CA ALA A 17 -7.00 3.95 -9.86
C ALA A 17 -8.08 3.92 -10.96
N GLN A 18 -7.77 3.42 -12.15
CA GLN A 18 -8.73 3.37 -13.25
C GLN A 18 -9.60 2.12 -13.24
N SER A 19 -9.01 0.96 -12.92
CA SER A 19 -9.73 -0.32 -12.96
C SER A 19 -10.25 -0.76 -11.61
N PHE A 20 -9.90 -0.05 -10.53
CA PHE A 20 -10.21 -0.39 -9.14
C PHE A 20 -9.75 -1.80 -8.73
N LYS A 21 -8.81 -2.39 -9.48
CA LYS A 21 -8.24 -3.70 -9.15
C LYS A 21 -7.35 -3.57 -7.92
N LEU A 22 -7.56 -4.45 -6.94
CA LEU A 22 -6.68 -4.61 -5.79
C LEU A 22 -5.32 -5.15 -6.26
N LEU A 23 -4.26 -4.36 -6.04
CA LEU A 23 -2.90 -4.71 -6.46
C LEU A 23 -2.11 -5.34 -5.32
N LYS A 24 -2.29 -4.82 -4.11
CA LYS A 24 -1.53 -5.26 -2.94
C LYS A 24 -2.32 -5.07 -1.66
N VAL A 25 -2.06 -5.93 -0.70
CA VAL A 25 -2.52 -5.74 0.67
C VAL A 25 -1.32 -5.94 1.59
N ILE A 26 -1.06 -4.93 2.40
CA ILE A 26 0.00 -4.86 3.38
C ILE A 26 -0.64 -5.03 4.74
N ASP A 27 -0.33 -6.16 5.35
CA ASP A 27 -0.72 -6.50 6.72
C ASP A 27 0.43 -7.26 7.39
N LYS A 28 0.23 -7.59 8.66
CA LYS A 28 1.23 -8.28 9.46
C LYS A 28 1.65 -9.64 8.87
N ALA A 29 0.72 -10.38 8.27
CA ALA A 29 0.97 -11.72 7.76
C ALA A 29 1.78 -11.73 6.45
N ARG A 30 1.54 -10.77 5.56
CA ARG A 30 2.17 -10.74 4.23
C ARG A 30 3.44 -9.92 4.18
N HIS A 31 3.47 -8.81 4.91
CA HIS A 31 4.46 -7.75 4.69
C HIS A 31 4.97 -7.10 5.99
N ALA A 32 4.84 -7.78 7.14
CA ALA A 32 5.16 -7.21 8.44
C ALA A 32 4.50 -5.83 8.66
N GLY A 33 3.25 -5.71 8.19
CA GLY A 33 2.39 -4.54 8.41
C GLY A 33 2.09 -4.26 9.88
N HIS A 34 1.40 -3.16 10.10
CA HIS A 34 1.06 -2.65 11.42
C HIS A 34 0.34 -3.68 12.32
N GLY A 35 0.59 -3.58 13.62
CA GLY A 35 0.00 -4.47 14.63
C GLY A 35 -1.44 -4.11 15.02
N THR A 36 -1.85 -2.87 14.74
CA THR A 36 -3.13 -2.27 15.13
C THR A 36 -3.66 -1.35 14.01
N SER A 37 -4.70 -0.55 14.30
CA SER A 37 -5.34 0.33 13.32
C SER A 37 -4.35 1.21 12.57
N VAL A 38 -4.52 1.33 11.26
CA VAL A 38 -3.77 2.28 10.43
C VAL A 38 -4.64 3.50 10.19
N ASN A 39 -4.20 4.64 10.73
CA ASN A 39 -5.07 5.81 10.88
C ASN A 39 -4.86 6.87 9.79
N LYS A 40 -3.69 6.88 9.16
CA LYS A 40 -3.37 7.85 8.11
C LYS A 40 -2.36 7.31 7.13
N LEU A 41 -2.46 7.81 5.90
CA LEU A 41 -1.51 7.60 4.82
C LEU A 41 -1.01 8.95 4.27
N PHE A 42 0.22 8.96 3.77
CA PHE A 42 0.82 10.08 3.05
C PHE A 42 1.70 9.56 1.91
N TRP A 43 1.43 10.00 0.68
CA TRP A 43 2.29 9.71 -0.47
C TRP A 43 3.41 10.74 -0.53
N SER A 44 4.64 10.25 -0.66
CA SER A 44 5.81 11.11 -0.86
C SER A 44 6.32 11.01 -2.29
N ASP A 45 6.28 12.14 -3.00
CA ASP A 45 6.75 12.24 -4.39
C ASP A 45 8.28 12.16 -4.51
N ARG A 46 9.01 12.37 -3.39
CA ARG A 46 10.48 12.40 -3.40
C ARG A 46 11.11 11.02 -3.62
N GLN A 47 10.42 9.93 -3.25
CA GLN A 47 10.95 8.56 -3.29
C GLN A 47 9.94 7.50 -3.74
N ASN A 48 8.76 7.92 -4.25
CA ASN A 48 7.65 7.03 -4.57
C ASN A 48 7.29 6.08 -3.40
N SER A 49 7.35 6.62 -2.20
CA SER A 49 7.12 5.87 -0.96
C SER A 49 5.77 6.25 -0.37
N LEU A 50 5.13 5.27 0.26
CA LEU A 50 3.93 5.49 1.06
C LEU A 50 4.32 5.50 2.54
N VAL A 51 3.90 6.52 3.27
CA VAL A 51 4.09 6.61 4.72
C VAL A 51 2.76 6.30 5.42
N SER A 52 2.80 5.49 6.47
CA SER A 52 1.65 5.17 7.30
C SER A 52 1.92 5.41 8.78
N CYS A 53 0.88 5.81 9.52
CA CYS A 53 0.91 5.87 10.98
C CYS A 53 -0.19 4.99 11.59
N SER A 54 0.12 4.42 12.75
CA SER A 54 -0.74 3.44 13.42
C SER A 54 -0.75 3.62 14.93
N ASP A 55 -1.81 3.12 15.57
CA ASP A 55 -1.90 3.01 17.04
C ASP A 55 -0.85 2.07 17.64
N ASP A 56 -0.09 1.33 16.82
CA ASP A 56 1.00 0.47 17.28
C ASP A 56 2.25 1.28 17.67
N ARG A 57 2.11 2.61 17.68
CA ARG A 57 3.11 3.60 18.05
C ARG A 57 4.25 3.69 17.06
N THR A 58 4.03 3.24 15.82
CA THR A 58 5.04 3.31 14.75
C THR A 58 4.57 4.14 13.57
N VAL A 59 5.56 4.67 12.85
CA VAL A 59 5.43 5.17 11.49
C VAL A 59 6.23 4.23 10.60
N SER A 60 5.64 3.78 9.50
CA SER A 60 6.28 2.89 8.53
C SER A 60 6.40 3.57 7.17
N VAL A 61 7.50 3.29 6.48
CA VAL A 61 7.77 3.76 5.11
C VAL A 61 7.79 2.56 4.19
N TRP A 62 6.91 2.57 3.20
CA TRP A 62 6.72 1.49 2.24
C TRP A 62 7.27 1.90 0.89
N ASN A 63 8.29 1.20 0.42
CA ASN A 63 8.75 1.32 -0.96
C ASN A 63 7.90 0.46 -1.87
N LEU A 64 7.01 1.11 -2.62
CA LEU A 64 6.06 0.45 -3.51
C LEU A 64 6.62 0.40 -4.93
N ASN A 65 7.30 -0.70 -5.24
CA ASN A 65 7.70 -0.99 -6.61
C ASN A 65 6.62 -1.85 -7.28
N PHE A 66 5.81 -1.22 -8.14
CA PHE A 66 4.94 -1.95 -9.04
C PHE A 66 5.79 -2.34 -10.24
N SER A 67 6.47 -3.49 -10.17
CA SER A 67 7.03 -4.08 -11.38
C SER A 67 5.87 -4.24 -12.36
N LEU A 68 5.89 -3.47 -13.44
CA LEU A 68 5.00 -3.66 -14.57
C LEU A 68 5.37 -5.04 -15.15
N ARG A 69 4.80 -6.10 -14.59
CA ARG A 69 4.56 -7.31 -15.37
C ARG A 69 3.49 -6.91 -16.37
N TYR A 70 3.93 -6.24 -17.42
CA TYR A 70 3.27 -6.36 -18.70
C TYR A 70 3.32 -7.84 -19.02
N GLU A 71 2.24 -8.55 -18.73
CA GLU A 71 1.82 -9.59 -19.63
C GLU A 71 1.57 -8.89 -20.97
N ASN A 72 2.63 -8.82 -21.79
CA ASN A 72 2.48 -8.67 -23.22
C ASN A 72 1.82 -9.97 -23.70
N ASN A 73 0.52 -10.09 -23.45
CA ASN A 73 -0.32 -11.06 -24.15
C ASN A 73 -0.95 -10.31 -25.32
N THR A 74 -0.12 -10.03 -26.31
CA THR A 74 -0.56 -9.71 -27.67
C THR A 74 -0.07 -10.83 -28.57
N ASN A 75 -1.05 -11.50 -29.19
CA ASN A 75 -1.04 -12.62 -30.13
C ASN A 75 -1.13 -14.01 -29.49
#